data_AF-A0A8E4EQA5-F1
#
_entry.id   AF-A0A8E4EQA5-F1
#
_cell.length_a   1.000
_cell.length_b   1.000
_cell.length_c   1.000
_cell.angle_alpha   90.00
_cell.angle_beta   90.00
_cell.angle_gamma   90.00
#
_symmetry.space_group_name_H-M   'P 1'
#
loop_
_entity.id
_entity.type
_entity.pdbx_description
1 polymer ?
#
loop_
_entity_poly.entity_id
_entity_poly.type
_entity_poly.pdbx_seq_one_letter_code
_entity_poly.pdbx_strand_id
1 'polypeptide(L)'
;MTVSTFLILLALGTAVLVAVAVNRADRLRNQREAFGREFDRSYFGRQGALAISIERSRLKIRAGRAVKIYPLMDVRSWEKHWHNSRREGTITVSVRDVDHPVWTIKFGSEREMNQWYEILSQAINEGEKL
;
A
#
# COMPACT_ATOMS: atom_id res chain seq x y z
N MET A 1 10.73 -24.68 41.14
CA MET A 1 9.73 -23.73 40.58
C MET A 1 8.35 -24.20 41.03
N THR A 2 7.49 -23.34 41.54
CA THR A 2 6.10 -23.72 41.88
C THR A 2 5.19 -23.49 40.66
N VAL A 3 4.11 -24.27 40.56
CA VAL A 3 3.14 -24.19 39.44
C VAL A 3 2.59 -22.76 39.28
N SER A 4 2.42 -22.03 40.38
CA SER A 4 1.98 -20.62 40.36
C SER A 4 3.00 -19.69 39.70
N THR A 5 4.31 -19.86 39.93
CA THR A 5 5.33 -19.06 39.25
C THR A 5 5.31 -19.31 37.74
N PHE A 6 5.08 -20.55 37.32
CA PHE A 6 4.97 -20.91 35.91
C PHE A 6 3.73 -20.28 35.25
N LEU A 7 2.57 -20.34 35.88
CA LEU A 7 1.33 -19.74 35.36
C LEU A 7 1.42 -18.21 35.26
N ILE A 8 2.06 -17.54 36.23
CA ILE A 8 2.27 -16.09 36.20
C ILE A 8 3.21 -15.69 35.05
N LEU A 9 4.32 -16.42 34.85
CA LEU A 9 5.24 -16.16 33.73
C LEU A 9 4.57 -16.42 32.38
N LEU A 10 3.72 -17.45 32.27
CA LEU A 10 2.93 -17.73 31.08
C LEU A 10 1.95 -16.58 30.79
N ALA A 11 1.22 -16.10 31.80
CA ALA A 11 0.26 -15.00 31.66
C ALA A 11 0.94 -13.65 31.33
N LEU A 12 2.10 -13.36 31.91
CA LEU A 12 2.90 -12.18 31.57
C LEU A 12 3.43 -12.27 30.13
N GLY A 13 3.90 -13.45 29.71
CA GLY A 13 4.37 -13.69 28.35
C GLY A 13 3.29 -13.48 27.30
N THR A 14 2.07 -13.98 27.54
CA THR A 14 0.93 -13.78 26.63
C THR A 14 0.48 -12.33 26.59
N ALA A 15 0.41 -11.63 27.73
CA ALA A 15 0.05 -10.22 27.79
C ALA A 15 1.02 -9.32 26.99
N VAL A 16 2.33 -9.57 27.09
CA VAL A 16 3.34 -8.84 26.31
C VAL A 16 3.17 -9.09 24.80
N LEU A 17 2.93 -10.33 24.38
CA LEU A 17 2.69 -10.66 22.97
C LEU A 17 1.45 -9.97 22.41
N VAL A 18 0.36 -9.92 23.18
CA VAL A 18 -0.88 -9.22 22.79
C VAL A 18 -0.63 -7.71 22.67
N ALA A 19 0.03 -7.09 23.65
CA ALA A 19 0.31 -5.65 23.62
C ALA A 19 1.18 -5.26 22.39
N VAL A 20 2.19 -6.07 22.05
CA VAL A 20 3.01 -5.87 20.85
C VAL A 20 2.19 -6.01 19.58
N ALA A 21 1.28 -7.00 19.51
CA ALA A 21 0.42 -7.21 18.35
C ALA A 21 -0.55 -6.03 18.14
N VAL A 22 -1.20 -5.57 19.22
CA VAL A 22 -2.14 -4.43 19.19
C VAL A 22 -1.43 -3.16 18.74
N ASN A 23 -0.28 -2.82 19.33
CA ASN A 23 0.47 -1.62 18.96
C ASN A 23 0.91 -1.64 17.48
N ARG A 24 1.32 -2.80 16.96
CA ARG A 24 1.65 -2.95 15.52
C ARG A 24 0.43 -2.75 14.64
N ALA A 25 -0.72 -3.31 15.02
CA ALA A 25 -1.96 -3.17 14.27
C ALA A 25 -2.45 -1.71 14.24
N ASP A 26 -2.41 -1.01 15.38
CA ASP A 26 -2.81 0.40 15.49
C ASP A 26 -1.89 1.30 14.67
N ARG A 27 -0.57 1.06 14.71
CA ARG A 27 0.38 1.82 13.90
C ARG A 27 0.12 1.66 12.40
N LEU A 28 -0.16 0.44 11.94
CA LEU A 28 -0.47 0.17 10.54
C LEU A 28 -1.78 0.83 10.10
N ARG A 29 -2.80 0.80 10.97
CA ARG A 29 -4.08 1.48 10.72
C ARG A 29 -3.87 2.99 10.59
N ASN A 30 -3.16 3.60 11.53
CA ASN A 30 -2.85 5.03 11.49
C ASN A 30 -2.04 5.42 10.25
N GLN A 31 -1.06 4.61 9.85
CA GLN A 31 -0.30 4.83 8.62
C GLN A 31 -1.17 4.74 7.36
N ARG A 32 -2.07 3.76 7.30
CA ARG A 32 -3.02 3.61 6.20
C ARG A 32 -3.95 4.82 6.10
N GLU A 33 -4.54 5.23 7.20
CA GLU A 33 -5.44 6.39 7.27
C GLU A 33 -4.71 7.68 6.90
N ALA A 34 -3.51 7.90 7.46
CA ALA A 34 -2.68 9.06 7.12
C ALA A 34 -2.23 9.06 5.65
N PHE A 35 -1.94 7.89 5.07
CA PHE A 35 -1.52 7.79 3.68
C PHE A 35 -2.65 8.17 2.71
N GLY A 36 -3.86 7.67 2.96
CA GLY A 36 -5.04 7.92 2.14
C GLY A 36 -5.75 9.25 2.43
N ARG A 37 -5.33 9.99 3.46
CA ARG A 37 -5.89 11.31 3.78
C ARG A 37 -5.74 12.23 2.56
N GLU A 38 -6.83 12.90 2.19
CA GLU A 38 -6.95 13.79 1.03
C GLU A 38 -7.02 13.12 -0.37
N PHE A 39 -7.20 11.80 -0.42
CA PHE A 39 -7.36 11.05 -1.67
C PHE A 39 -8.68 10.28 -1.68
N ASP A 40 -9.33 10.20 -2.84
CA ASP A 40 -10.64 9.58 -3.02
C ASP A 40 -10.60 8.07 -2.81
N ARG A 41 -9.51 7.45 -3.26
CA ARG A 41 -9.26 6.01 -3.14
C ARG A 41 -7.84 5.78 -2.66
N SER A 42 -7.64 4.83 -1.74
CA SER A 42 -6.31 4.42 -1.30
C SER A 42 -6.15 2.90 -1.11
N TYR A 43 -5.05 2.38 -1.63
CA TYR A 43 -4.49 1.07 -1.38
C TYR A 43 -3.35 1.20 -0.39
N PHE A 44 -3.32 0.34 0.62
CA PHE A 44 -2.17 0.27 1.52
C PHE A 44 -1.77 -1.18 1.78
N GLY A 45 -0.76 -1.62 1.04
CA GLY A 45 -0.13 -2.92 1.20
C GLY A 45 1.13 -2.85 2.07
N ARG A 46 1.67 -4.01 2.42
CA ARG A 46 2.90 -4.11 3.23
C ARG A 46 4.12 -3.51 2.52
N GLN A 47 4.27 -3.77 1.22
CA GLN A 47 5.47 -3.41 0.45
C GLN A 47 5.27 -2.18 -0.45
N GLY A 48 4.04 -1.68 -0.59
CA GLY A 48 3.73 -0.47 -1.32
C GLY A 48 2.32 0.04 -1.06
N ALA A 49 2.03 1.24 -1.54
CA ALA A 49 0.71 1.87 -1.43
C ALA A 49 0.45 2.78 -2.65
N LEU A 50 -0.81 2.92 -3.00
CA LEU A 50 -1.30 3.80 -4.07
C LEU A 50 -2.44 4.62 -3.52
N ALA A 51 -2.52 5.90 -3.83
CA ALA A 51 -3.72 6.68 -3.58
C ALA A 51 -3.98 7.61 -4.75
N ILE A 52 -5.24 7.75 -5.12
CA ILE A 52 -5.68 8.48 -6.30
C ILE A 52 -6.72 9.50 -5.88
N SER A 53 -6.54 10.73 -6.36
CA SER A 53 -7.56 11.78 -6.32
C SER A 53 -7.87 12.16 -7.75
N ILE A 54 -9.09 11.88 -8.18
CA ILE A 54 -9.59 12.24 -9.51
C ILE A 54 -9.87 13.74 -9.54
N GLU A 55 -10.51 14.27 -8.50
CA GLU A 55 -10.83 15.70 -8.38
C GLU A 55 -9.58 16.58 -8.48
N ARG A 56 -8.46 16.15 -7.88
CA ARG A 56 -7.21 16.91 -7.87
C ARG A 56 -6.21 16.46 -8.94
N SER A 57 -6.59 15.51 -9.79
CA SER A 57 -5.74 14.87 -10.81
C SER A 57 -4.37 14.44 -10.29
N ARG A 58 -4.33 13.71 -9.16
CA ARG A 58 -3.09 13.31 -8.47
C ARG A 58 -3.03 11.83 -8.15
N LEU A 59 -1.83 11.27 -8.28
CA LEU A 59 -1.44 9.93 -7.89
C LEU A 59 -0.35 10.00 -6.81
N LYS A 60 -0.61 9.42 -5.65
CA LYS A 60 0.37 9.23 -4.59
C LYS A 60 0.84 7.79 -4.57
N ILE A 61 2.16 7.60 -4.63
CA ILE A 61 2.78 6.28 -4.66
C ILE A 61 3.72 6.13 -3.48
N ARG A 62 3.70 4.95 -2.87
CA ARG A 62 4.70 4.50 -1.91
C ARG A 62 5.29 3.17 -2.36
N ALA A 63 6.61 3.08 -2.39
CA ALA A 63 7.33 1.82 -2.49
C ALA A 63 8.49 1.84 -1.49
N GLY A 64 8.55 0.83 -0.62
CA GLY A 64 9.50 0.83 0.49
C GLY A 64 9.31 2.05 1.41
N ARG A 65 10.37 2.88 1.52
CA ARG A 65 10.39 4.11 2.33
C ARG A 65 10.06 5.38 1.54
N ALA A 66 10.10 5.31 0.22
CA ALA A 66 9.87 6.48 -0.63
C ALA A 66 8.37 6.70 -0.82
N VAL A 67 7.95 7.96 -0.71
CA VAL A 67 6.58 8.41 -0.97
C VAL A 67 6.67 9.66 -1.85
N LYS A 68 6.00 9.65 -2.99
CA LYS A 68 5.88 10.82 -3.86
C LYS A 68 4.44 11.00 -4.34
N ILE A 69 4.09 12.23 -4.68
CA ILE A 69 2.80 12.59 -5.27
C ILE A 69 3.10 13.17 -6.65
N TYR A 70 2.41 12.66 -7.67
CA TYR A 70 2.54 13.06 -9.05
C TYR A 70 1.20 13.57 -9.58
N PRO A 71 1.20 14.58 -10.46
CA PRO A 71 0.09 14.80 -11.38
C PRO A 71 -0.20 13.53 -12.19
N LEU A 72 -1.47 13.23 -12.49
CA LEU A 72 -1.82 12.07 -13.33
C LEU A 72 -1.22 12.18 -14.74
N MET A 73 -1.13 13.40 -15.29
CA MET A 73 -0.49 13.69 -16.58
C MET A 73 1.00 13.34 -16.66
N ASP A 74 1.67 13.19 -15.52
CA ASP A 74 3.08 12.80 -15.49
C ASP A 74 3.26 11.28 -15.53
N VAL A 75 2.18 10.50 -15.43
CA VAL A 75 2.23 9.06 -15.62
C VAL A 75 2.37 8.76 -17.11
N ARG A 76 3.42 8.00 -17.46
CA ARG A 76 3.76 7.69 -18.86
C ARG A 76 3.27 6.32 -19.30
N SER A 77 3.30 5.35 -18.38
CA SER A 77 2.81 4.00 -18.63
C SER A 77 2.53 3.30 -17.30
N TRP A 78 1.65 2.31 -17.34
CA TRP A 78 1.36 1.44 -16.21
C TRP A 78 1.08 0.02 -16.72
N GLU A 79 1.64 -0.96 -16.03
CA GLU A 79 1.53 -2.37 -16.39
C GLU A 79 1.27 -3.20 -15.14
N LYS A 80 0.49 -4.29 -15.28
CA LYS A 80 0.31 -5.28 -14.22
C LYS A 80 0.95 -6.60 -14.59
N HIS A 81 1.42 -7.33 -13.59
CA HIS A 81 1.93 -8.68 -13.77
C HIS A 81 1.63 -9.56 -12.55
N TRP A 82 1.09 -10.75 -12.79
CA TRP A 82 0.85 -11.76 -11.77
C TRP A 82 1.92 -12.86 -11.79
N HIS A 83 2.67 -12.98 -10.69
CA HIS A 83 3.69 -14.02 -10.52
C HIS A 83 3.07 -15.29 -9.91
N ASN A 84 2.69 -16.24 -10.76
CA ASN A 84 2.09 -17.52 -10.33
C ASN A 84 2.90 -18.27 -9.26
N SER A 85 4.23 -18.33 -9.42
CA SER A 85 5.12 -19.07 -8.50
C SER A 85 5.19 -18.46 -7.11
N ARG A 86 5.04 -17.14 -6.98
CA ARG A 86 5.11 -16.40 -5.71
C ARG A 86 3.73 -16.04 -5.15
N ARG A 87 2.67 -16.27 -5.93
CA ARG A 87 1.30 -15.80 -5.67
C ARG A 87 1.29 -14.30 -5.31
N GLU A 88 2.08 -13.51 -6.06
CA GLU A 88 2.27 -12.09 -5.83
C GLU A 88 1.97 -11.33 -7.13
N GLY A 89 1.17 -10.26 -7.03
CA GLY A 89 0.87 -9.35 -8.12
C GLY A 89 1.74 -8.11 -8.04
N THR A 90 2.01 -7.49 -9.18
CA THR A 90 2.71 -6.22 -9.27
C THR A 90 1.97 -5.26 -10.20
N ILE A 91 1.94 -3.98 -9.84
CA ILE A 91 1.65 -2.88 -10.77
C ILE A 91 2.90 -2.02 -10.84
N THR A 92 3.44 -1.85 -12.05
CA THR A 92 4.58 -0.99 -12.32
C THR A 92 4.09 0.27 -13.01
N VAL A 93 4.48 1.44 -12.50
CA VAL A 93 4.08 2.75 -12.98
C VAL A 93 5.33 3.53 -13.37
N SER A 94 5.40 3.99 -14.61
CA SER A 94 6.44 4.89 -15.12
C SER A 94 5.95 6.33 -15.06
N VAL A 95 6.78 7.24 -14.57
CA VAL A 95 6.44 8.66 -14.38
C VAL A 95 7.52 9.59 -14.94
N ARG A 96 7.14 10.82 -15.26
CA ARG A 96 8.04 11.92 -15.62
C ARG A 96 8.76 12.44 -14.37
N ASP A 97 9.69 11.66 -13.85
CA ASP A 97 10.55 12.00 -12.70
C ASP A 97 11.96 11.47 -12.97
N VAL A 98 12.98 12.31 -12.79
CA VAL A 98 14.38 11.94 -13.03
C VAL A 98 14.92 11.06 -11.90
N ASP A 99 14.49 11.30 -10.65
CA ASP A 99 15.01 10.59 -9.48
C ASP A 99 14.29 9.25 -9.27
N HIS A 100 12.99 9.21 -9.56
CA HIS A 100 12.14 8.04 -9.32
C HIS A 100 11.24 7.77 -10.53
N PRO A 101 11.83 7.39 -11.68
CA PRO A 101 11.09 7.24 -12.94
C PRO A 101 10.14 6.05 -12.94
N VAL A 102 10.38 5.03 -12.09
CA VAL A 102 9.62 3.78 -12.09
C VAL A 102 9.28 3.36 -10.67
N TRP A 103 8.02 3.00 -10.44
CA TRP A 103 7.51 2.51 -9.18
C TRP A 103 6.88 1.14 -9.36
N THR A 104 7.25 0.17 -8.53
CA THR A 104 6.61 -1.16 -8.52
C THR A 104 5.92 -1.40 -7.19
N ILE A 105 4.61 -1.64 -7.26
CA ILE A 105 3.73 -1.85 -6.10
C ILE A 105 3.29 -3.30 -6.10
N LYS A 106 3.46 -3.97 -4.96
CA LYS A 106 3.14 -5.38 -4.79
C LYS A 106 1.78 -5.58 -4.14
N PHE A 107 1.11 -6.64 -4.59
CA PHE A 107 -0.22 -7.06 -4.15
C PHE A 107 -0.17 -8.53 -3.74
N GLY A 108 -0.82 -8.86 -2.61
CA GLY A 108 -0.96 -10.24 -2.14
C GLY A 108 -2.11 -11.01 -2.79
N SER A 109 -2.92 -10.34 -3.61
CA SER A 109 -4.11 -10.91 -4.26
C SER A 109 -4.18 -10.45 -5.70
N GLU A 110 -4.39 -11.40 -6.62
CA GLU A 110 -4.60 -11.12 -8.04
C GLU A 110 -5.86 -10.27 -8.26
N ARG A 111 -6.95 -10.62 -7.56
CA ARG A 111 -8.20 -9.85 -7.59
C ARG A 111 -8.00 -8.39 -7.20
N GLU A 112 -7.31 -8.13 -6.08
CA GLU A 112 -7.03 -6.78 -5.60
C GLU A 112 -6.13 -6.01 -6.56
N MET A 113 -5.10 -6.67 -7.12
CA MET A 113 -4.24 -6.08 -8.16
C MET A 113 -5.05 -5.69 -9.39
N ASN A 114 -5.91 -6.57 -9.88
CA ASN A 114 -6.76 -6.31 -11.05
C ASN A 114 -7.69 -5.13 -10.78
N GLN A 115 -8.35 -5.10 -9.62
CA GLN A 115 -9.21 -3.98 -9.22
C GLN A 115 -8.44 -2.65 -9.20
N TRP A 116 -7.25 -2.63 -8.59
CA TRP A 116 -6.43 -1.42 -8.52
C TRP A 116 -5.86 -0.99 -9.86
N TYR A 117 -5.55 -1.93 -10.73
CA TYR A 117 -5.14 -1.64 -12.09
C TYR A 117 -6.26 -0.96 -12.87
N GLU A 118 -7.51 -1.41 -12.74
CA GLU A 118 -8.65 -0.74 -13.38
C GLU A 118 -8.90 0.66 -12.82
N ILE A 119 -8.85 0.83 -11.48
CA ILE A 119 -9.00 2.15 -10.84
C ILE A 119 -7.91 3.12 -11.34
N LEU A 120 -6.66 2.65 -11.42
CA LEU A 120 -5.55 3.45 -11.92
C LEU A 120 -5.73 3.81 -13.39
N SER A 121 -6.12 2.84 -14.22
CA SER A 121 -6.34 3.02 -15.65
C SER A 121 -7.46 4.05 -15.91
N GLN A 122 -8.58 3.94 -15.20
CA GLN A 122 -9.68 4.90 -15.30
C GLN A 122 -9.22 6.29 -14.89
N ALA A 123 -8.55 6.43 -13.74
CA ALA A 123 -8.10 7.73 -13.27
C ALA A 123 -7.14 8.42 -14.23
N ILE A 124 -6.17 7.70 -14.80
CA ILE A 124 -5.23 8.27 -15.76
C ILE A 124 -5.95 8.65 -17.07
N ASN A 125 -6.70 7.72 -17.66
CA ASN A 125 -7.37 7.93 -18.95
C ASN A 125 -8.49 8.98 -18.90
N GLU A 126 -9.17 9.13 -17.75
CA GLU A 126 -10.17 10.18 -17.55
C GLU A 126 -9.53 11.51 -17.17
N GLY A 127 -8.43 11.48 -16.40
CA GLY A 127 -7.64 12.67 -16.09
C GLY A 127 -6.97 13.30 -17.30
N GLU A 128 -6.69 12.54 -18.36
CA GLU A 128 -6.23 13.08 -19.65
C GLU A 128 -7.31 13.82 -20.45
N LYS A 129 -8.59 13.60 -20.14
CA LYS A 129 -9.72 14.20 -20.87
C LYS A 129 -10.22 15.51 -20.25
N LEU A 130 -9.73 15.87 -19.06
CA LEU A 130 -10.08 17.08 -18.32
C LEU A 130 -9.03 18.18 -18.55
#